data_AF-A0A7Z1QH63-F1
#
_entry.id   AF-A0A7Z1QH63-F1
#
_cell.length_a   1.000
_cell.length_b   1.000
_cell.length_c   1.000
_cell.angle_alpha   90.00
_cell.angle_beta   90.00
_cell.angle_gamma   90.00
#
_symmetry.space_group_name_H-M   'P 1'
#
loop_
_entity.id
_entity.type
_entity.pdbx_description
1 polymer ?
#
loop_
_entity_poly.entity_id
_entity_poly.type
_entity_poly.pdbx_seq_one_letter_code
_entity_poly.pdbx_strand_id
1 'polypeptide(L)'
;SYFLTLLAEVCTGVAPEVNARALAWGKQYEDDARTLFEFTTDVKVTGSPILFRDEDMRTACSPDGLCSDGRGLELKCPFTSRDFMKFRLGGFEAIKSAYMAQVQFSMWVTGRDAWYFANYDPRMKREGIHHVVVE
;
A
#
# COMPACT_ATOMS: atom_id res chain seq x y z
N SER A 1 -2.64 -18.97 -12.53
CA SER A 1 -3.58 -17.98 -13.08
C SER A 1 -4.36 -17.38 -11.91
N TYR A 2 -4.45 -16.05 -11.79
CA TYR A 2 -5.18 -15.38 -10.70
C TYR A 2 -6.68 -15.73 -10.68
N PHE A 3 -7.28 -15.91 -11.87
CA PHE A 3 -8.67 -16.36 -12.01
C PHE A 3 -8.96 -17.69 -11.27
N LEU A 4 -8.09 -18.68 -11.44
CA LEU A 4 -8.23 -19.98 -10.77
C LEU A 4 -7.97 -19.88 -9.27
N THR A 5 -7.09 -18.98 -8.83
CA THR A 5 -6.85 -18.72 -7.41
C THR A 5 -8.11 -18.21 -6.72
N LEU A 6 -8.77 -17.19 -7.27
CA LEU A 6 -10.01 -16.66 -6.70
C LEU A 6 -11.15 -17.68 -6.71
N LEU A 7 -11.29 -18.48 -7.78
CA LEU A 7 -12.29 -19.56 -7.80
C LEU A 7 -12.03 -20.62 -6.72
N ALA A 8 -10.76 -20.97 -6.48
CA ALA A 8 -10.40 -21.92 -5.44
C ALA A 8 -10.72 -21.37 -4.04
N GLU A 9 -10.42 -20.09 -3.77
CA GLU A 9 -10.76 -19.44 -2.49
C GLU A 9 -12.28 -19.47 -2.23
N VAL A 10 -13.09 -19.19 -3.26
CA VAL A 10 -14.56 -19.27 -3.17
C VAL A 10 -15.03 -20.71 -2.91
N CYS A 11 -14.54 -21.68 -3.70
CA CYS A 11 -15.01 -23.06 -3.62
C CYS A 11 -14.53 -23.79 -2.34
N THR A 12 -13.41 -23.38 -1.76
CA THR A 12 -12.83 -24.03 -0.58
C THR A 12 -13.04 -23.27 0.72
N GLY A 13 -13.37 -21.98 0.67
CA GLY A 13 -13.51 -21.11 1.84
C GLY A 13 -12.19 -20.79 2.53
N VAL A 14 -11.05 -21.11 1.93
CA VAL A 14 -9.72 -20.85 2.50
C VAL A 14 -8.80 -20.22 1.45
N ALA A 15 -8.02 -19.23 1.88
CA ALA A 15 -6.90 -18.69 1.11
C ALA A 15 -5.60 -19.20 1.76
N PRO A 16 -4.71 -19.87 1.02
CA PRO A 16 -3.45 -20.34 1.59
C PRO A 16 -2.61 -19.15 2.06
N GLU A 17 -2.13 -19.19 3.30
CA GLU A 17 -1.23 -18.16 3.80
C GLU A 17 0.06 -18.13 2.96
N VAL A 18 0.29 -16.99 2.32
CA VAL A 18 1.58 -16.72 1.68
C VAL A 18 2.54 -16.27 2.78
N ASN A 19 3.10 -17.21 3.54
CA ASN A 19 4.10 -16.90 4.57
C ASN A 19 5.43 -16.47 3.93
N ALA A 20 5.47 -15.22 3.50
CA ALA A 20 6.65 -14.59 2.92
C ALA A 20 7.32 -13.69 3.96
N ARG A 21 8.65 -13.79 4.06
CA ARG A 21 9.50 -12.89 4.89
C ARG A 21 9.20 -11.41 4.65
N ALA A 22 8.78 -11.06 3.43
CA ALA A 22 8.39 -9.71 3.06
C ALA A 22 7.11 -9.22 3.76
N LEU A 23 6.10 -10.08 3.97
CA LEU A 23 4.87 -9.71 4.67
C LEU A 23 5.13 -9.50 6.16
N ALA A 24 5.90 -10.40 6.78
CA ALA A 24 6.30 -10.25 8.18
C ALA A 24 7.11 -8.96 8.41
N TRP A 25 8.02 -8.64 7.49
CA TRP A 25 8.77 -7.38 7.50
C TRP A 25 7.84 -6.16 7.37
N GLY A 26 6.89 -6.20 6.43
CA GLY A 26 5.88 -5.15 6.27
C GLY A 26 5.13 -4.89 7.56
N LYS A 27 4.54 -5.94 8.13
CA LYS A 27 3.77 -5.88 9.37
C LYS A 27 4.60 -5.37 10.56
N GLN A 28 5.88 -5.73 10.64
CA GLN A 28 6.74 -5.30 11.74
C GLN A 28 6.97 -3.78 11.76
N TYR A 29 7.05 -3.14 10.59
CA TYR A 29 7.47 -1.73 10.47
C TYR A 29 6.37 -0.79 9.99
N GLU A 30 5.15 -1.29 9.80
CA GLU A 30 4.02 -0.50 9.30
C GLU A 30 3.72 0.72 10.20
N ASP A 31 3.72 0.53 11.52
CA ASP A 31 3.42 1.61 12.47
C ASP A 31 4.52 2.68 12.53
N ASP A 32 5.79 2.28 12.45
CA ASP A 32 6.93 3.20 12.36
C ASP A 32 6.85 4.01 11.05
N ALA A 33 6.56 3.32 9.95
CA ALA A 33 6.41 3.93 8.63
C ALA A 33 5.29 4.96 8.63
N ARG A 34 4.13 4.63 9.24
CA ARG A 34 2.96 5.49 9.32
C ARG A 34 3.26 6.73 10.14
N THR A 35 3.86 6.55 11.32
CA THR A 35 4.26 7.64 12.22
C THR A 35 5.22 8.62 11.53
N LEU A 36 6.22 8.10 10.82
CA LEU A 36 7.18 8.93 10.10
C LEU A 36 6.54 9.61 8.88
N PHE A 37 5.61 8.95 8.18
CA PHE A 37 4.83 9.56 7.11
C PHE A 37 3.98 10.73 7.63
N GLU A 38 3.23 10.55 8.72
CA GLU A 38 2.43 11.61 9.34
C GLU A 38 3.31 12.80 9.74
N PHE A 39 4.46 12.53 10.38
CA PHE A 39 5.40 13.57 10.80
C PHE A 39 5.97 14.37 9.63
N THR A 40 6.26 13.70 8.50
CA THR A 40 6.89 14.35 7.34
C THR A 40 5.91 15.05 6.40
N THR A 41 4.65 14.65 6.40
CA THR A 41 3.61 15.23 5.55
C THR A 41 2.70 16.22 6.28
N ASP A 42 2.72 16.23 7.62
CA ASP A 42 1.76 16.96 8.46
C ASP A 42 0.29 16.58 8.17
N VAL A 43 0.07 15.34 7.72
CA VAL A 43 -1.25 14.77 7.43
C VAL A 43 -1.52 13.62 8.38
N LYS A 44 -2.69 13.62 9.03
CA LYS A 44 -3.08 12.52 9.94
C LYS A 44 -3.60 11.33 9.14
N VAL A 45 -3.21 10.13 9.56
CA VAL A 45 -3.57 8.86 8.93
C VAL A 45 -4.43 8.05 9.89
N THR A 46 -5.65 7.72 9.47
CA THR A 46 -6.55 6.83 10.21
C THR A 46 -6.50 5.44 9.60
N GLY A 47 -6.40 4.40 10.42
CA GLY A 47 -6.49 3.01 9.94
C GLY A 47 -7.84 2.73 9.28
N SER A 48 -7.86 1.89 8.25
CA SER A 48 -9.06 1.51 7.51
C SER A 48 -9.30 0.00 7.59
N PRO A 49 -10.56 -0.45 7.74
CA PRO A 49 -10.91 -1.83 7.38
C PRO A 49 -10.82 -2.03 5.87
N ILE A 50 -11.11 -3.25 5.41
CA ILE A 50 -11.37 -3.50 3.99
C ILE A 50 -12.54 -2.65 3.51
N LEU A 51 -12.39 -2.05 2.33
CA LEU A 51 -13.41 -1.22 1.69
C LEU A 51 -13.87 -1.91 0.41
N PHE A 52 -15.17 -2.20 0.33
CA PHE A 52 -15.80 -2.72 -0.87
C PHE A 52 -16.30 -1.56 -1.73
N ARG A 53 -16.27 -1.74 -3.06
CA ARG A 53 -16.77 -0.75 -4.01
C ARG A 53 -18.30 -0.59 -3.91
N ASP A 54 -18.98 -1.71 -3.75
CA ASP A 54 -20.42 -1.86 -3.83
C ASP A 54 -20.90 -3.04 -2.97
N GLU A 55 -22.23 -3.19 -2.90
CA GLU A 55 -22.91 -4.24 -2.12
C GLU A 55 -22.67 -5.65 -2.66
N ASP A 56 -22.22 -5.79 -3.93
CA ASP A 56 -21.93 -7.09 -4.53
C ASP A 56 -20.66 -7.74 -3.95
N MET A 57 -19.85 -6.96 -3.21
CA MET A 57 -18.63 -7.40 -2.52
C MET A 57 -17.60 -8.10 -3.43
N ARG A 58 -17.61 -7.79 -4.74
CA ARG A 58 -16.72 -8.43 -5.73
C ARG A 58 -15.38 -7.75 -5.89
N THR A 59 -15.30 -6.49 -5.49
CA THR A 59 -14.10 -5.67 -5.61
C THR A 59 -13.86 -4.89 -4.33
N ALA A 60 -12.64 -4.95 -3.82
CA ALA A 60 -12.28 -4.32 -2.56
C ALA A 60 -10.80 -3.92 -2.54
N CYS A 61 -10.49 -2.90 -1.76
CA CYS A 61 -9.12 -2.53 -1.39
C CYS A 61 -8.99 -2.44 0.13
N SER A 62 -7.78 -2.60 0.64
CA SER A 62 -7.45 -2.36 2.05
C SER A 62 -6.38 -1.28 2.09
N PRO A 63 -6.74 0.01 2.15
CA PRO A 63 -5.77 1.09 2.27
C PRO A 63 -4.91 0.91 3.53
N ASP A 64 -3.62 1.23 3.45
CA ASP A 64 -2.76 1.28 4.64
C ASP A 64 -3.15 2.46 5.55
N GLY A 65 -3.92 3.42 5.01
CA GLY A 65 -4.65 4.40 5.81
C GLY A 65 -5.47 5.37 4.96
N LEU A 66 -6.32 6.13 5.65
CA LEU A 66 -7.06 7.24 5.09
C LEU A 66 -6.54 8.54 5.68
N CYS A 67 -6.15 9.45 4.80
CA CYS A 67 -5.49 10.69 5.17
C CYS A 67 -6.51 11.81 5.46
N SER A 68 -6.19 12.70 6.41
CA SER A 68 -7.05 13.81 6.82
C SER A 68 -7.30 14.85 5.74
N ASP A 69 -6.49 14.86 4.68
CA ASP A 69 -6.61 15.71 3.51
C ASP A 69 -7.48 15.09 2.40
N GLY A 70 -8.12 13.95 2.67
CA GLY A 70 -9.03 13.26 1.75
C GLY A 70 -8.38 12.16 0.91
N ARG A 71 -7.05 12.07 0.88
CA ARG A 71 -6.32 11.05 0.09
C ARG A 71 -6.36 9.68 0.75
N GLY A 72 -6.11 8.64 -0.03
CA GLY A 72 -5.74 7.32 0.52
C GLY A 72 -4.22 7.20 0.66
N LEU A 73 -3.77 6.20 1.42
CA LEU A 73 -2.36 5.89 1.60
C LEU A 73 -2.06 4.44 1.23
N GLU A 74 -1.05 4.26 0.40
CA GLU A 74 -0.35 3.01 0.14
C GLU A 74 1.09 3.16 0.66
N LEU A 75 1.44 2.39 1.69
CA LEU A 75 2.67 2.50 2.46
C LEU A 75 3.40 1.15 2.46
N LYS A 76 4.48 1.06 1.69
CA LYS A 76 5.27 -0.18 1.60
C LYS A 76 6.52 -0.08 2.47
N CYS A 77 6.82 -1.18 3.17
CA CYS A 77 8.16 -1.42 3.71
C CYS A 77 8.88 -2.46 2.84
N PRO A 78 9.59 -2.07 1.76
CA PRO A 78 10.22 -3.02 0.85
C PRO A 78 11.25 -3.91 1.56
N PHE A 79 11.11 -5.22 1.39
CA PHE A 79 11.99 -6.20 2.03
C PHE A 79 13.48 -6.03 1.66
N THR A 80 13.77 -5.49 0.47
CA THR A 80 15.15 -5.16 0.05
C THR A 80 15.34 -3.65 -0.08
N SER A 81 16.43 -3.12 0.50
CA SER A 81 16.76 -1.69 0.40
C SER A 81 17.02 -1.23 -1.03
N ARG A 82 17.39 -2.16 -1.93
CA ARG A 82 17.48 -1.89 -3.37
C ARG A 82 16.16 -1.37 -3.93
N ASP A 83 15.04 -2.00 -3.56
CA ASP A 83 13.72 -1.61 -4.04
C ASP A 83 13.28 -0.25 -3.45
N PHE A 84 13.67 0.05 -2.20
CA PHE A 84 13.54 1.39 -1.62
C PHE A 84 14.32 2.42 -2.45
N MET A 85 15.61 2.18 -2.71
CA MET A 85 16.48 3.10 -3.45
C MET A 85 16.00 3.35 -4.87
N LYS A 86 15.46 2.33 -5.55
CA LYS A 86 14.89 2.48 -6.89
C LYS A 86 13.78 3.53 -6.89
N PHE A 87 12.85 3.44 -5.94
CA PHE A 87 11.77 4.42 -5.80
C PHE A 87 12.28 5.78 -5.32
N ARG A 88 13.16 5.80 -4.31
CA ARG A 88 13.73 7.05 -3.75
C ARG A 88 14.41 7.94 -4.80
N LEU A 89 15.08 7.33 -5.77
CA LEU A 89 15.83 8.04 -6.82
C LEU A 89 15.01 8.28 -8.08
N GLY A 90 14.14 7.36 -8.47
CA GLY A 90 13.33 7.50 -9.68
C GLY A 90 11.95 8.12 -9.45
N GLY A 91 11.54 8.34 -8.20
CA GLY A 91 10.28 8.97 -7.84
C GLY A 91 9.07 8.26 -8.46
N PHE A 92 8.14 9.07 -8.97
CA PHE A 92 6.89 8.61 -9.59
C PHE A 92 7.11 7.62 -10.74
N GLU A 93 8.05 7.90 -11.65
CA GLU A 93 8.34 7.04 -12.82
C GLU A 93 8.95 5.68 -12.44
N ALA A 94 9.51 5.56 -11.24
CA ALA A 94 10.06 4.30 -10.73
C ALA A 94 9.02 3.40 -10.06
N ILE A 95 7.78 3.85 -9.90
CA ILE A 95 6.68 3.03 -9.39
C ILE A 95 6.47 1.87 -10.38
N LYS A 96 6.54 0.64 -9.87
CA LYS A 96 6.27 -0.56 -10.67
C LYS A 96 4.84 -0.47 -11.21
N SER A 97 4.60 -0.85 -12.47
CA SER A 97 3.27 -0.83 -13.08
C SER A 97 2.21 -1.58 -12.25
N ALA A 98 2.60 -2.65 -11.57
CA ALA A 98 1.73 -3.37 -10.64
C ALA A 98 1.28 -2.52 -9.44
N TYR A 99 2.14 -1.66 -8.90
CA TYR A 99 1.78 -0.73 -7.82
C TYR A 99 0.95 0.44 -8.35
N MET A 100 1.22 0.92 -9.56
CA MET A 100 0.35 1.92 -10.20
C MET A 100 -1.07 1.36 -10.38
N ALA A 101 -1.21 0.13 -10.87
CA ALA A 101 -2.50 -0.54 -10.97
C ALA A 101 -3.18 -0.72 -9.59
N GLN A 102 -2.43 -1.06 -8.54
CA GLN A 102 -2.96 -1.18 -7.17
C GLN A 102 -3.49 0.17 -6.64
N VAL A 103 -2.74 1.26 -6.84
CA VAL A 103 -3.12 2.60 -6.40
C VAL A 103 -4.36 3.10 -7.16
N GLN A 104 -4.33 3.00 -8.49
CA GLN A 104 -5.47 3.38 -9.35
C GLN A 104 -6.73 2.56 -9.03
N PHE A 105 -6.58 1.26 -8.76
CA PHE A 105 -7.71 0.43 -8.33
C PHE A 105 -8.28 0.87 -6.98
N SER A 106 -7.42 1.26 -6.03
CA SER A 106 -7.87 1.75 -4.72
C SER A 106 -8.63 3.09 -4.83
N MET A 107 -8.17 3.98 -5.71
CA MET A 107 -8.89 5.22 -6.07
C MET A 107 -10.25 4.90 -6.69
N TRP A 108 -10.31 3.96 -7.64
CA TRP A 108 -11.56 3.52 -8.27
C TRP A 108 -12.55 2.91 -7.26
N VAL A 109 -12.07 2.03 -6.37
CA VAL A 109 -12.90 1.41 -5.31
C VAL A 109 -13.51 2.49 -4.41
N THR A 110 -12.67 3.41 -3.91
CA THR A 110 -13.06 4.38 -2.88
C THR A 110 -13.65 5.69 -3.42
N GLY A 111 -13.59 5.91 -4.73
CA GLY A 111 -13.99 7.18 -5.37
C GLY A 111 -13.12 8.37 -5.00
N ARG A 112 -11.83 8.14 -4.68
CA ARG A 112 -10.87 9.21 -4.36
C ARG A 112 -10.13 9.67 -5.59
N ASP A 113 -9.83 10.96 -5.64
CA ASP A 113 -9.14 11.58 -6.77
C ASP A 113 -7.61 11.47 -6.68
N ALA A 114 -7.06 11.18 -5.50
CA ALA A 114 -5.63 11.11 -5.29
C ALA A 114 -5.22 10.12 -4.20
N TRP A 115 -3.99 9.63 -4.28
CA TRP A 115 -3.41 8.65 -3.35
C TRP A 115 -1.94 8.94 -3.05
N TYR A 116 -1.55 8.81 -1.80
CA TYR A 116 -0.14 8.77 -1.43
C TYR A 116 0.44 7.39 -1.71
N PHE A 117 1.54 7.34 -2.45
CA PHE A 117 2.38 6.15 -2.53
C PHE A 117 3.71 6.41 -1.81
N ALA A 118 3.95 5.68 -0.74
CA ALA A 118 5.08 5.87 0.15
C ALA A 118 5.87 4.58 0.36
N ASN A 119 7.20 4.70 0.46
CA ASN A 119 8.07 3.63 0.92
C ASN A 119 8.81 4.05 2.19
N TYR A 120 8.93 3.10 3.13
CA TYR A 120 9.76 3.22 4.32
C TYR A 120 10.82 2.10 4.37
N ASP A 121 12.07 2.46 4.67
CA ASP A 121 13.10 1.49 4.99
C ASP A 121 13.81 1.84 6.32
N PRO A 122 13.54 1.08 7.41
CA PRO A 122 14.12 1.33 8.73
C PRO A 122 15.65 1.14 8.78
N ARG A 123 16.25 0.52 7.75
CA ARG A 123 17.70 0.30 7.68
C ARG A 123 18.45 1.53 7.16
N MET A 124 17.75 2.50 6.56
CA MET A 124 18.35 3.73 6.07
C MET A 124 18.81 4.58 7.26
N LYS A 125 20.09 4.96 7.31
CA LYS A 125 20.66 5.76 8.41
C LYS A 125 19.99 7.15 8.57
N ARG A 126 19.36 7.65 7.51
CA ARG A 126 18.62 8.91 7.41
C ARG A 126 17.74 8.86 6.17
N GLU A 127 16.73 9.73 6.12
CA GLU A 127 15.81 9.85 4.97
C GLU A 127 15.18 8.50 4.55
N GLY A 128 14.81 7.69 5.55
CA GLY A 128 14.25 6.36 5.34
C GLY A 128 12.79 6.36 4.87
N ILE A 129 12.17 7.52 4.65
CA ILE A 129 10.82 7.66 4.09
C ILE A 129 10.88 8.45 2.78
N HIS A 130 10.14 8.01 1.78
CA HIS A 130 9.91 8.75 0.54
C HIS A 130 8.47 8.53 0.10
N HIS A 131 7.83 9.58 -0.42
CA HIS A 131 6.47 9.51 -0.90
C HIS A 131 6.28 10.39 -2.14
N VAL A 132 5.28 10.04 -2.93
CA VAL A 132 4.73 10.86 -4.02
C VAL A 132 3.20 10.82 -3.95
N VAL A 133 2.56 11.77 -4.61
CA VAL A 133 1.10 11.74 -4.84
C VAL A 133 0.84 11.20 -6.24
N VAL A 134 -0.12 10.30 -6.34
CA VAL A 134 -0.70 9.80 -7.59
C VAL A 134 -2.08 10.44 -7.74
N GLU A 135 -2.33 11.01 -8.92
CA GLU A 135 -3.58 11.68 -9.33
C GLU A 135 -4.05 11.09 -10.66
#